data_AF-F2QEJ8-F1
#
_entry.id   AF-F2QEJ8-F1
#
_cell.length_a   1.000
_cell.length_b   1.000
_cell.length_c   1.000
_cell.angle_alpha   90.00
_cell.angle_beta   90.00
_cell.angle_gamma   90.00
#
_symmetry.space_group_name_H-M   'P 1'
#
loop_
_entity.id
_entity.type
_entity.pdbx_description
1 polymer ?
#
loop_
_entity_poly.entity_id
_entity_poly.type
_entity_poly.pdbx_seq_one_letter_code
_entity_poly.pdbx_strand_id
1 'polypeptide(L)'
;MSKDKKKESNQKQELSEWQKRNQEYLKKKAEEEAALAEEKEKEKQARKEANSKLLEESKKSSSESDEEASSPSKEPSEKEEKSQKDAHKVKEEKEKKKKEKPEKPAKPKIAPVHIWRAVSILVPSVLVLLLSVYLLTPFSTIKNIEVKGNSNTQVDDIKQASGIQDSDYTLALLLDKETYAERIKSNHWIESAKIDYQFPTNFTIEVKEFDIVGYYVSGEEHYPILSSGTVESTPIDRLNLPETYLTVTFNDEQQVKELIKGLSTISEDIKSQIQKIELAPSKATADLLKITMLDTDEILVPLSELSKKLPYYSKIKPQLSEPSVVDMEAGVYSYTIADKLIEEAEEKAKQEAKEAEKKKQEEEKKKQEEQGNQSQTSQQSQSR
;
A
#
# COMPACT_ATOMS: atom_id res chain seq x y z
N MET A 1 67.92 46.70 -4.12
CA MET A 1 68.48 45.35 -3.86
C MET A 1 67.81 44.75 -2.63
N SER A 2 68.00 43.45 -2.39
CA SER A 2 67.83 42.66 -1.14
C SER A 2 66.88 43.20 -0.05
N LYS A 3 65.75 42.55 0.26
CA LYS A 3 65.56 41.21 0.89
C LYS A 3 65.64 41.19 2.42
N ASP A 4 64.85 40.27 2.96
CA ASP A 4 64.92 39.61 4.28
C ASP A 4 64.24 40.28 5.49
N LYS A 5 63.53 39.55 6.37
CA LYS A 5 62.82 38.25 6.18
C LYS A 5 61.80 38.04 7.31
N LYS A 6 60.75 37.25 7.07
CA LYS A 6 59.88 36.70 8.13
C LYS A 6 60.73 36.04 9.24
N LYS A 7 60.36 36.27 10.50
CA LYS A 7 60.49 35.28 11.59
C LYS A 7 59.10 34.79 11.95
N GLU A 8 58.88 33.49 11.89
CA GLU A 8 57.59 32.86 12.19
C GLU A 8 57.56 32.43 13.66
N SER A 9 56.53 32.82 14.39
CA SER A 9 56.25 32.32 15.74
C SER A 9 55.54 30.97 15.63
N ASN A 10 56.25 29.89 15.97
CA ASN A 10 55.71 28.53 15.90
C ASN A 10 54.69 28.28 17.02
N GLN A 11 53.42 28.59 16.77
CA GLN A 11 52.30 28.13 17.59
C GLN A 11 51.71 26.85 16.97
N LYS A 12 51.73 25.75 17.74
CA LYS A 12 50.87 24.60 17.44
C LYS A 12 49.42 25.05 17.53
N GLN A 13 48.69 25.02 16.41
CA GLN A 13 47.24 25.09 16.46
C GLN A 13 46.72 23.80 17.08
N GLU A 14 46.26 23.88 18.34
CA GLU A 14 45.50 22.77 18.91
C GLU A 14 44.16 22.66 18.17
N LEU A 15 43.84 21.45 17.69
CA LEU A 15 42.59 21.18 16.98
C LEU A 15 41.40 21.55 17.89
N SER A 16 40.44 22.26 17.30
CA SER A 16 39.20 22.65 17.98
C SER A 16 38.49 21.41 18.54
N GLU A 17 37.82 21.53 19.69
CA GLU A 17 37.08 20.42 20.30
C GLU A 17 36.00 19.85 19.36
N TRP A 18 35.47 20.67 18.45
CA TRP A 18 34.57 20.21 17.41
C TRP A 18 35.28 19.32 16.37
N GLN A 19 36.51 19.67 15.96
CA GLN A 19 37.31 18.86 15.05
C GLN A 19 37.75 17.53 15.70
N LYS A 20 38.11 17.57 17.00
CA LYS A 20 38.41 16.38 17.79
C LYS A 20 37.20 15.44 17.83
N ARG A 21 36.02 15.94 18.22
CA ARG A 21 34.77 15.15 18.26
C ARG A 21 34.31 14.65 16.89
N ASN A 22 34.53 15.41 15.81
CA ASN A 22 34.20 14.93 14.45
C ASN A 22 35.12 13.77 14.02
N GLN A 23 36.43 13.85 14.30
CA GLN A 23 37.36 12.74 14.05
C GLN A 23 37.04 11.50 14.91
N GLU A 24 36.60 11.70 16.14
CA GLU A 24 36.15 10.64 17.05
C GLU A 24 34.85 9.98 16.56
N TYR A 25 33.87 10.78 16.14
CA TYR A 25 32.62 10.29 15.53
C TYR A 25 32.87 9.47 14.25
N LEU A 26 33.73 9.96 13.35
CA LEU A 26 34.09 9.25 12.12
C LEU A 26 34.83 7.92 12.40
N LYS A 27 35.70 7.88 13.43
CA LYS A 27 36.34 6.64 13.87
C LYS A 27 35.33 5.65 14.44
N LYS A 28 34.47 6.09 15.36
CA LYS A 28 33.44 5.24 15.97
C LYS A 28 32.50 4.68 14.91
N LYS A 29 32.07 5.48 13.94
CA LYS A 29 31.22 5.01 12.83
C LYS A 29 31.91 3.95 11.97
N ALA A 30 33.21 4.13 11.67
CA ALA A 30 33.98 3.15 10.91
C ALA A 30 34.21 1.84 11.69
N GLU A 31 34.38 1.92 13.02
CA GLU A 31 34.50 0.77 13.92
C GLU A 31 33.18 -0.01 14.05
N GLU A 32 32.05 0.71 14.14
CA GLU A 32 30.69 0.15 14.15
C GLU A 32 30.34 -0.53 12.82
N GLU A 33 30.68 0.10 11.69
CA GLU A 33 30.50 -0.47 10.34
C GLU A 33 31.39 -1.71 10.11
N ALA A 34 32.63 -1.70 10.63
CA ALA A 34 33.52 -2.86 10.58
C ALA A 34 33.02 -4.03 11.45
N ALA A 35 32.52 -3.76 12.66
CA ALA A 35 31.95 -4.78 13.53
C ALA A 35 30.70 -5.43 12.90
N LEU A 36 29.83 -4.63 12.29
CA LEU A 36 28.62 -5.10 11.60
C LEU A 36 28.95 -5.87 10.30
N ALA A 37 30.09 -5.57 9.66
CA ALA A 37 30.62 -6.38 8.56
C ALA A 37 31.18 -7.73 9.05
N GLU A 38 31.93 -7.75 10.16
CA GLU A 38 32.47 -8.99 10.76
C GLU A 38 31.35 -9.91 11.27
N GLU A 39 30.28 -9.36 11.85
CA GLU A 39 29.08 -10.12 12.26
C GLU A 39 28.38 -10.74 11.05
N LYS A 40 28.18 -9.98 9.96
CA LYS A 40 27.61 -10.51 8.70
C LYS A 40 28.49 -11.53 8.02
N GLU A 41 29.82 -11.49 8.21
CA GLU A 41 30.68 -12.56 7.74
C GLU A 41 30.55 -13.81 8.61
N LYS A 42 30.53 -13.68 9.94
CA LYS A 42 30.28 -14.80 10.88
C LYS A 42 28.92 -15.47 10.61
N GLU A 43 27.86 -14.70 10.36
CA GLU A 43 26.56 -15.26 9.96
C GLU A 43 26.69 -16.06 8.65
N LYS A 44 27.35 -15.51 7.63
CA LYS A 44 27.61 -16.21 6.36
C LYS A 44 28.47 -17.47 6.52
N GLN A 45 29.43 -17.49 7.44
CA GLN A 45 30.25 -18.66 7.73
C GLN A 45 29.42 -19.73 8.47
N ALA A 46 28.72 -19.37 9.54
CA ALA A 46 27.81 -20.27 10.28
C ALA A 46 26.71 -20.86 9.37
N ARG A 47 26.15 -20.06 8.47
CA ARG A 47 25.12 -20.48 7.50
C ARG A 47 25.68 -21.39 6.40
N LYS A 48 26.98 -21.32 6.09
CA LYS A 48 27.68 -22.31 5.25
C LYS A 48 27.93 -23.61 6.00
N GLU A 49 28.39 -23.55 7.26
CA GLU A 49 28.63 -24.74 8.08
C GLU A 49 27.34 -25.52 8.39
N ALA A 50 26.22 -24.83 8.63
CA ALA A 50 24.91 -25.44 8.77
C ALA A 50 24.47 -26.17 7.49
N ASN A 51 24.75 -25.57 6.33
CA ASN A 51 24.43 -26.18 5.03
C ASN A 51 25.34 -27.38 4.71
N SER A 52 26.64 -27.31 5.04
CA SER A 52 27.54 -28.47 4.89
C SER A 52 27.19 -29.61 5.84
N LYS A 53 26.72 -29.33 7.07
CA LYS A 53 26.21 -30.37 7.98
C LYS A 53 24.94 -31.04 7.44
N LEU A 54 23.98 -30.28 6.90
CA LEU A 54 22.82 -30.84 6.22
C LEU A 54 23.22 -31.73 5.02
N LEU A 55 24.30 -31.37 4.30
CA LEU A 55 24.85 -32.17 3.20
C LEU A 55 25.60 -33.44 3.67
N GLU A 56 26.28 -33.42 4.82
CA GLU A 56 26.84 -34.64 5.42
C GLU A 56 25.75 -35.56 5.97
N GLU A 57 24.74 -35.01 6.64
CA GLU A 57 23.61 -35.77 7.19
C GLU A 57 22.77 -36.42 6.08
N SER A 58 22.54 -35.69 4.97
CA SER A 58 21.96 -36.24 3.74
C SER A 58 22.82 -37.35 3.12
N LYS A 59 24.16 -37.23 3.15
CA LYS A 59 25.07 -38.29 2.65
C LYS A 59 25.16 -39.50 3.56
N LYS A 60 24.81 -39.38 4.85
CA LYS A 60 24.71 -40.53 5.77
C LYS A 60 23.39 -41.29 5.64
N SER A 61 22.41 -40.73 4.93
CA SER A 61 21.09 -41.33 4.68
C SER A 61 20.98 -42.12 3.37
N SER A 62 22.02 -42.14 2.52
CA SER A 62 21.98 -42.80 1.20
C SER A 62 23.24 -43.64 0.94
N SER A 63 23.20 -44.91 1.35
CA SER A 63 24.23 -45.91 1.04
C SER A 63 23.68 -47.36 1.14
N GLU A 64 22.56 -47.64 0.46
CA GLU A 64 22.18 -49.02 0.11
C GLU A 64 21.23 -49.03 -1.11
N SER A 65 21.77 -49.20 -2.33
CA SER A 65 21.15 -49.77 -3.56
C SER A 65 21.94 -49.40 -4.83
N ASP A 66 22.86 -50.26 -5.26
CA ASP A 66 23.24 -50.45 -6.68
C ASP A 66 22.07 -51.17 -7.41
N GLU A 67 21.90 -51.28 -8.74
CA GLU A 67 22.65 -50.97 -9.99
C GLU A 67 21.55 -50.72 -11.09
N GLU A 68 21.72 -50.24 -12.34
CA GLU A 68 22.81 -49.84 -13.26
C GLU A 68 22.22 -48.75 -14.22
N ALA A 69 22.95 -48.32 -15.25
CA ALA A 69 22.51 -47.46 -16.35
C ALA A 69 21.65 -48.23 -17.41
N SER A 70 21.26 -47.71 -18.59
CA SER A 70 21.56 -46.45 -19.29
C SER A 70 20.40 -45.97 -20.20
N SER A 71 20.29 -44.65 -20.29
CA SER A 71 19.72 -43.80 -21.35
C SER A 71 20.01 -44.23 -22.82
N PRO A 72 19.40 -43.60 -23.86
CA PRO A 72 18.01 -43.08 -23.98
C PRO A 72 17.42 -43.24 -25.42
N SER A 73 16.25 -42.60 -25.71
CA SER A 73 16.00 -41.73 -26.90
C SER A 73 14.73 -42.03 -27.76
N LYS A 74 13.92 -40.96 -27.95
CA LYS A 74 13.13 -40.58 -29.15
C LYS A 74 12.04 -41.50 -29.76
N GLU A 75 10.81 -40.98 -29.71
CA GLU A 75 9.83 -40.93 -30.83
C GLU A 75 10.45 -40.25 -32.09
N PRO A 76 9.97 -40.50 -33.35
CA PRO A 76 8.56 -40.27 -33.72
C PRO A 76 7.95 -41.07 -34.90
N SER A 77 6.72 -40.69 -35.25
CA SER A 77 6.09 -40.65 -36.59
C SER A 77 5.37 -41.89 -37.20
N GLU A 78 4.09 -41.63 -37.50
CA GLU A 78 3.45 -41.77 -38.82
C GLU A 78 3.08 -43.13 -39.47
N LYS A 79 1.75 -43.29 -39.62
CA LYS A 79 1.01 -43.21 -40.92
C LYS A 79 0.78 -44.49 -41.75
N GLU A 80 -0.52 -44.81 -41.92
CA GLU A 80 -1.14 -45.57 -43.02
C GLU A 80 -0.72 -47.06 -43.18
N GLU A 81 -1.43 -47.93 -43.93
CA GLU A 81 -2.80 -47.86 -44.48
C GLU A 81 -3.49 -49.25 -44.26
N LYS A 82 -4.76 -49.23 -43.82
CA LYS A 82 -5.96 -49.84 -44.45
C LYS A 82 -5.87 -51.16 -45.26
N SER A 83 -7.02 -51.84 -45.33
CA SER A 83 -7.44 -52.81 -46.38
C SER A 83 -6.87 -54.24 -46.27
N GLN A 84 -7.73 -55.26 -46.08
CA GLN A 84 -8.42 -56.07 -47.13
C GLN A 84 -7.58 -57.26 -47.65
N LYS A 85 -8.12 -58.44 -48.02
CA LYS A 85 -9.47 -59.05 -47.90
C LYS A 85 -9.35 -60.54 -48.24
N ASP A 86 -10.28 -61.37 -47.76
CA ASP A 86 -10.61 -62.71 -48.31
C ASP A 86 -9.50 -63.78 -48.39
N ALA A 87 -9.76 -65.05 -48.72
CA ALA A 87 -10.80 -65.94 -48.20
C ALA A 87 -10.50 -67.41 -48.59
N HIS A 88 -10.48 -68.34 -47.63
CA HIS A 88 -10.93 -69.74 -47.79
C HIS A 88 -10.87 -70.50 -46.45
N LYS A 89 -11.50 -71.65 -46.20
CA LYS A 89 -12.82 -72.23 -46.54
C LYS A 89 -12.81 -73.72 -46.10
N VAL A 90 -13.92 -74.19 -45.51
CA VAL A 90 -14.30 -75.63 -45.37
C VAL A 90 -13.55 -76.50 -44.32
N LYS A 91 -14.34 -76.90 -43.30
CA LYS A 91 -14.47 -78.22 -42.64
C LYS A 91 -13.22 -78.98 -42.16
N GLU A 92 -13.24 -79.38 -40.89
CA GLU A 92 -13.83 -80.69 -40.57
C GLU A 92 -14.81 -80.59 -39.38
N GLU A 93 -15.63 -81.63 -39.19
CA GLU A 93 -16.86 -81.63 -38.40
C GLU A 93 -16.88 -82.81 -37.44
N LYS A 94 -17.14 -82.56 -36.14
CA LYS A 94 -17.34 -83.61 -35.13
C LYS A 94 -18.20 -83.11 -33.98
N GLU A 95 -19.51 -83.30 -34.09
CA GLU A 95 -20.40 -83.25 -32.94
C GLU A 95 -19.95 -84.23 -31.84
N LYS A 96 -20.17 -83.87 -30.57
CA LYS A 96 -20.59 -84.86 -29.56
C LYS A 96 -21.33 -84.27 -28.36
N LYS A 97 -22.66 -84.39 -28.44
CA LYS A 97 -23.63 -84.52 -27.34
C LYS A 97 -23.67 -83.42 -26.27
N LYS A 98 -24.69 -82.58 -26.42
CA LYS A 98 -25.48 -81.95 -25.34
C LYS A 98 -25.57 -82.84 -24.09
N LYS A 99 -25.25 -82.30 -22.91
CA LYS A 99 -25.76 -82.75 -21.62
C LYS A 99 -26.39 -81.56 -20.91
N GLU A 100 -27.70 -81.62 -20.72
CA GLU A 100 -28.43 -80.57 -19.99
C GLU A 100 -28.08 -80.64 -18.50
N LYS A 101 -27.78 -79.47 -17.92
CA LYS A 101 -27.91 -79.22 -16.48
C LYS A 101 -29.21 -78.41 -16.32
N PRO A 102 -30.03 -78.69 -15.29
CA PRO A 102 -31.34 -78.05 -15.17
C PRO A 102 -31.19 -76.54 -15.02
N GLU A 103 -31.93 -75.79 -15.83
CA GLU A 103 -32.05 -74.34 -15.66
C GLU A 103 -32.70 -74.05 -14.30
N LYS A 104 -31.92 -73.44 -13.40
CA LYS A 104 -32.52 -72.73 -12.26
C LYS A 104 -33.39 -71.62 -12.87
N PRO A 105 -34.66 -71.45 -12.44
CA PRO A 105 -35.60 -70.56 -13.12
C PRO A 105 -34.99 -69.16 -13.28
N ALA A 106 -34.91 -68.70 -14.53
CA ALA A 106 -34.30 -67.44 -14.87
C ALA A 106 -35.02 -66.31 -14.12
N LYS A 107 -34.33 -65.67 -13.18
CA LYS A 107 -34.88 -64.55 -12.40
C LYS A 107 -35.43 -63.51 -13.38
N PRO A 108 -36.66 -63.00 -13.20
CA PRO A 108 -37.29 -62.11 -14.16
C PRO A 108 -36.39 -60.90 -14.41
N LYS A 109 -36.08 -60.63 -15.69
CA LYS A 109 -35.21 -59.52 -16.07
C LYS A 109 -35.90 -58.21 -15.69
N ILE A 110 -35.38 -57.55 -14.65
CA ILE A 110 -35.92 -56.29 -14.12
C ILE A 110 -35.91 -55.26 -15.25
N ALA A 111 -37.08 -54.73 -15.63
CA ALA A 111 -37.15 -53.75 -16.70
C ALA A 111 -36.37 -52.47 -16.31
N PRO A 112 -35.65 -51.83 -17.26
CA PRO A 112 -34.71 -50.75 -16.95
C PRO A 112 -35.37 -49.53 -16.29
N VAL A 113 -36.68 -49.34 -16.47
CA VAL A 113 -37.50 -48.33 -15.79
C VAL A 113 -37.47 -48.49 -14.26
N HIS A 114 -37.49 -49.72 -13.73
CA HIS A 114 -37.38 -49.94 -12.28
C HIS A 114 -35.96 -49.69 -11.76
N ILE A 115 -34.94 -49.96 -12.58
CA ILE A 115 -33.55 -49.67 -12.25
C ILE A 115 -33.36 -48.14 -12.17
N TRP A 116 -33.83 -47.38 -13.16
CA TRP A 116 -33.80 -45.91 -13.13
C TRP A 116 -34.57 -45.31 -11.94
N ARG A 117 -35.76 -45.85 -11.61
CA ARG A 117 -36.51 -45.44 -10.40
C ARG A 117 -35.74 -45.74 -9.11
N ALA A 118 -35.07 -46.90 -9.02
CA ALA A 118 -34.25 -47.24 -7.86
C ALA A 118 -33.01 -46.32 -7.76
N VAL A 119 -32.30 -46.09 -8.86
CA VAL A 119 -31.13 -45.18 -8.93
C VAL A 119 -31.52 -43.76 -8.50
N SER A 120 -32.67 -43.25 -8.95
CA SER A 120 -33.18 -41.92 -8.59
C SER A 120 -33.46 -41.73 -7.09
N ILE A 121 -33.56 -42.80 -6.31
CA ILE A 121 -33.79 -42.77 -4.85
C ILE A 121 -32.51 -43.16 -4.09
N LEU A 122 -31.78 -44.16 -4.60
CA LEU A 122 -30.57 -44.69 -3.98
C LEU A 122 -29.39 -43.71 -4.08
N VAL A 123 -29.19 -43.04 -5.22
CA VAL A 123 -28.09 -42.08 -5.39
C VAL A 123 -28.18 -40.90 -4.41
N PRO A 124 -29.30 -40.15 -4.29
CA PRO A 124 -29.38 -39.07 -3.32
C PRO A 124 -29.33 -39.59 -1.87
N SER A 125 -29.88 -40.78 -1.58
CA SER A 125 -29.80 -41.40 -0.24
C SER A 125 -28.34 -41.71 0.16
N VAL A 126 -27.56 -42.32 -0.75
CA VAL A 126 -26.12 -42.58 -0.53
C VAL A 126 -25.33 -41.28 -0.45
N LEU A 127 -25.65 -40.26 -1.25
CA LEU A 127 -24.99 -38.95 -1.19
C LEU A 127 -25.21 -38.26 0.17
N VAL A 128 -26.44 -38.26 0.69
CA VAL A 128 -26.76 -37.72 2.03
C VAL A 128 -26.07 -38.52 3.14
N LEU A 129 -25.97 -39.85 3.01
CA LEU A 129 -25.22 -40.69 3.96
C LEU A 129 -23.73 -40.35 3.97
N LEU A 130 -23.11 -40.19 2.79
CA LEU A 130 -21.70 -39.78 2.68
C LEU A 130 -21.46 -38.37 3.24
N LEU A 131 -22.37 -37.43 2.98
CA LEU A 131 -22.30 -36.07 3.52
C LEU A 131 -22.44 -36.06 5.06
N SER A 132 -23.32 -36.89 5.62
CA SER A 132 -23.48 -37.05 7.07
C SER A 132 -22.21 -37.62 7.72
N VAL A 133 -21.61 -38.66 7.11
CA VAL A 133 -20.33 -39.21 7.59
C VAL A 133 -19.18 -38.19 7.49
N TYR A 134 -19.15 -37.37 6.42
CA TYR A 134 -18.18 -36.27 6.29
C TYR A 134 -18.32 -35.26 7.44
N LEU A 135 -19.53 -34.74 7.69
CA LEU A 135 -19.79 -33.76 8.75
C LEU A 135 -19.57 -34.30 10.17
N LEU A 136 -19.72 -35.61 10.38
CA LEU A 136 -19.39 -36.28 11.65
C LEU A 136 -17.88 -36.56 11.83
N THR A 137 -17.07 -36.35 10.79
CA THR A 137 -15.62 -36.60 10.80
C THR A 137 -14.87 -35.26 10.91
N PRO A 138 -13.77 -35.15 11.69
CA PRO A 138 -12.97 -33.92 11.81
C PRO A 138 -12.40 -33.41 10.47
N PHE A 139 -12.37 -34.25 9.43
CA PHE A 139 -12.03 -33.87 8.06
C PHE A 139 -12.99 -32.83 7.44
N SER A 140 -14.12 -32.53 8.10
CA SER A 140 -15.03 -31.44 7.74
C SER A 140 -14.70 -30.08 8.36
N THR A 141 -13.77 -30.00 9.32
CA THR A 141 -13.30 -28.73 9.92
C THR A 141 -11.85 -28.39 9.55
N ILE A 142 -11.06 -29.38 9.10
CA ILE A 142 -9.70 -29.18 8.58
C ILE A 142 -9.73 -28.24 7.37
N LYS A 143 -9.02 -27.11 7.49
CA LYS A 143 -8.85 -26.10 6.45
C LYS A 143 -7.47 -25.47 6.53
N ASN A 144 -6.84 -25.24 5.38
CA ASN A 144 -5.61 -24.48 5.25
C ASN A 144 -5.98 -23.10 4.70
N ILE A 145 -5.68 -22.03 5.44
CA ILE A 145 -5.98 -20.65 5.02
C ILE A 145 -4.68 -19.99 4.56
N GLU A 146 -4.56 -19.80 3.25
CA GLU A 146 -3.48 -19.04 2.62
C GLU A 146 -3.95 -17.61 2.34
N VAL A 147 -3.11 -16.61 2.60
CA VAL A 147 -3.42 -15.20 2.36
C VAL A 147 -2.47 -14.66 1.29
N LYS A 148 -3.00 -13.87 0.34
CA LYS A 148 -2.25 -13.31 -0.80
C LYS A 148 -2.64 -11.87 -1.05
N GLY A 149 -1.68 -11.06 -1.48
CA GLY A 149 -1.89 -9.64 -1.83
C GLY A 149 -1.82 -8.66 -0.65
N ASN A 150 -1.47 -9.13 0.54
CA ASN A 150 -1.07 -8.27 1.65
C ASN A 150 0.36 -7.73 1.42
N SER A 151 0.62 -6.50 1.87
CA SER A 151 1.92 -5.82 1.77
C SER A 151 2.26 -5.08 3.06
N ASN A 152 1.31 -4.31 3.60
CA ASN A 152 1.45 -3.56 4.84
C ASN A 152 0.79 -4.30 6.03
N THR A 153 -0.27 -5.06 5.77
CA THR A 153 -0.99 -5.86 6.78
C THR A 153 -0.35 -7.23 7.01
N GLN A 154 -0.43 -7.75 8.24
CA GLN A 154 0.05 -9.10 8.53
C GLN A 154 -1.01 -10.16 8.19
N VAL A 155 -0.52 -11.34 7.83
CA VAL A 155 -1.35 -12.50 7.48
C VAL A 155 -2.31 -12.89 8.60
N ASP A 156 -1.88 -12.75 9.86
CA ASP A 156 -2.69 -13.13 11.01
C ASP A 156 -3.72 -12.03 11.41
N ASP A 157 -3.43 -10.75 11.13
CA ASP A 157 -4.43 -9.66 11.24
C ASP A 157 -5.60 -9.90 10.26
N ILE A 158 -5.30 -10.31 9.03
CA ILE A 158 -6.31 -10.66 8.01
C ILE A 158 -7.15 -11.87 8.44
N LYS A 159 -6.52 -12.91 9.00
CA LYS A 159 -7.24 -14.07 9.55
C LYS A 159 -8.15 -13.64 10.71
N GLN A 160 -7.64 -12.82 11.64
CA GLN A 160 -8.43 -12.32 12.77
C GLN A 160 -9.61 -11.46 12.29
N ALA A 161 -9.40 -10.57 11.32
CA ALA A 161 -10.44 -9.73 10.71
C ALA A 161 -11.51 -10.57 9.97
N SER A 162 -11.15 -11.71 9.38
CA SER A 162 -12.12 -12.63 8.77
C SER A 162 -13.09 -13.23 9.80
N GLY A 163 -12.62 -13.47 11.03
CA GLY A 163 -13.37 -14.17 12.07
C GLY A 163 -13.64 -15.65 11.77
N ILE A 164 -12.91 -16.27 10.84
CA ILE A 164 -12.96 -17.72 10.58
C ILE A 164 -12.29 -18.45 11.76
N GLN A 165 -12.99 -19.42 12.35
CA GLN A 165 -12.49 -20.23 13.48
C GLN A 165 -12.06 -21.62 13.02
N ASP A 166 -11.06 -22.21 13.68
CA ASP A 166 -10.59 -23.57 13.36
C ASP A 166 -11.71 -24.63 13.49
N SER A 167 -12.71 -24.38 14.34
CA SER A 167 -13.92 -25.20 14.49
C SER A 167 -14.91 -25.12 13.32
N ASP A 168 -14.83 -24.12 12.44
CA ASP A 168 -15.84 -23.90 11.40
C ASP A 168 -15.78 -24.97 10.29
N TYR A 169 -16.96 -25.44 9.88
CA TYR A 169 -17.07 -26.43 8.80
C TYR A 169 -16.69 -25.82 7.44
N THR A 170 -15.86 -26.54 6.67
CA THR A 170 -15.41 -26.16 5.32
C THR A 170 -16.56 -25.80 4.38
N LEU A 171 -17.67 -26.56 4.44
CA LEU A 171 -18.85 -26.34 3.60
C LEU A 171 -19.67 -25.11 4.01
N ALA A 172 -19.64 -24.72 5.29
CA ALA A 172 -20.25 -23.48 5.75
C ALA A 172 -19.39 -22.27 5.32
N LEU A 173 -18.07 -22.36 5.50
CA LEU A 173 -17.11 -21.36 5.01
C LEU A 173 -17.21 -21.15 3.49
N LEU A 174 -17.41 -22.23 2.71
CA LEU A 174 -17.62 -22.17 1.27
C LEU A 174 -18.95 -21.48 0.88
N LEU A 175 -20.01 -21.69 1.66
CA LEU A 175 -21.34 -21.13 1.38
C LEU A 175 -21.42 -19.65 1.76
N ASP A 176 -20.90 -19.30 2.94
CA ASP A 176 -20.93 -17.95 3.51
C ASP A 176 -19.69 -17.11 3.15
N LYS A 177 -18.90 -17.53 2.15
CA LYS A 177 -17.58 -16.96 1.81
C LYS A 177 -17.58 -15.44 1.60
N GLU A 178 -18.67 -14.90 1.04
CA GLU A 178 -18.85 -13.45 0.85
C GLU A 178 -19.01 -12.71 2.20
N THR A 179 -19.68 -13.32 3.18
CA THR A 179 -19.81 -12.74 4.53
C THR A 179 -18.46 -12.67 5.25
N TYR A 180 -17.60 -13.67 5.06
CA TYR A 180 -16.22 -13.61 5.57
C TYR A 180 -15.38 -12.57 4.81
N ALA A 181 -15.55 -12.43 3.49
CA ALA A 181 -14.87 -11.40 2.70
C ALA A 181 -15.27 -9.97 3.12
N GLU A 182 -16.55 -9.68 3.37
CA GLU A 182 -16.99 -8.36 3.87
C GLU A 182 -16.46 -8.06 5.29
N ARG A 183 -16.26 -9.07 6.15
CA ARG A 183 -15.61 -8.87 7.46
C ARG A 183 -14.15 -8.44 7.30
N ILE A 184 -13.40 -9.02 6.36
CA ILE A 184 -11.99 -8.65 6.11
C ILE A 184 -11.89 -7.17 5.67
N LYS A 185 -12.84 -6.66 4.88
CA LYS A 185 -12.93 -5.23 4.52
C LYS A 185 -13.23 -4.28 5.69
N SER A 186 -13.52 -4.81 6.89
CA SER A 186 -13.63 -3.99 8.10
C SER A 186 -12.26 -3.54 8.64
N ASN A 187 -11.15 -4.11 8.13
CA ASN A 187 -9.81 -3.56 8.30
C ASN A 187 -9.60 -2.39 7.32
N HIS A 188 -9.24 -1.22 7.87
CA HIS A 188 -9.06 0.06 7.15
C HIS A 188 -8.04 0.02 6.02
N TRP A 189 -7.08 -0.90 6.05
CA TRP A 189 -6.10 -1.11 4.98
C TRP A 189 -6.67 -1.82 3.75
N ILE A 190 -7.86 -2.45 3.83
CA ILE A 190 -8.33 -3.39 2.81
C ILE A 190 -9.41 -2.77 1.91
N GLU A 191 -9.09 -2.60 0.62
CA GLU A 191 -10.04 -2.18 -0.41
C GLU A 191 -11.03 -3.31 -0.77
N SER A 192 -10.50 -4.52 -0.94
CA SER A 192 -11.33 -5.70 -1.21
C SER A 192 -10.67 -6.98 -0.74
N ALA A 193 -11.51 -7.95 -0.40
CA ALA A 193 -11.11 -9.32 -0.13
C ALA A 193 -12.01 -10.26 -0.93
N LYS A 194 -11.47 -11.41 -1.31
CA LYS A 194 -12.14 -12.48 -2.06
C LYS A 194 -11.62 -13.81 -1.53
N ILE A 195 -12.52 -14.78 -1.36
CA ILE A 195 -12.18 -16.11 -0.84
C ILE A 195 -12.50 -17.15 -1.90
N ASP A 196 -11.46 -17.87 -2.33
CA ASP A 196 -11.52 -18.96 -3.29
C ASP A 196 -11.22 -20.28 -2.59
N TYR A 197 -11.98 -21.30 -2.96
CA TYR A 197 -11.85 -22.64 -2.41
C TYR A 197 -11.17 -23.58 -3.40
N GLN A 198 -10.12 -24.25 -2.94
CA GLN A 198 -9.38 -25.26 -3.67
C GLN A 198 -9.48 -26.59 -2.94
N PHE A 199 -10.24 -27.51 -3.53
CA PHE A 199 -10.40 -28.89 -3.05
C PHE A 199 -9.02 -29.55 -2.82
N PRO A 200 -8.79 -30.28 -1.71
CA PRO A 200 -9.79 -30.77 -0.76
C PRO A 200 -10.08 -29.87 0.46
N THR A 201 -9.14 -29.01 0.86
CA THR A 201 -9.20 -28.31 2.17
C THR A 201 -8.58 -26.91 2.15
N ASN A 202 -8.19 -26.38 0.99
CA ASN A 202 -7.44 -25.12 0.92
C ASN A 202 -8.39 -23.95 0.62
N PHE A 203 -8.21 -22.85 1.33
CA PHE A 203 -8.93 -21.59 1.12
C PHE A 203 -7.89 -20.49 0.89
N THR A 204 -7.94 -19.85 -0.26
CA THR A 204 -7.10 -18.71 -0.60
C THR A 204 -7.89 -17.44 -0.35
N ILE A 205 -7.40 -16.59 0.54
CA ILE A 205 -7.90 -15.23 0.74
C ILE A 205 -7.05 -14.32 -0.15
N GLU A 206 -7.60 -13.91 -1.28
CA GLU A 206 -7.04 -12.86 -2.13
C GLU A 206 -7.47 -11.50 -1.58
N VAL A 207 -6.50 -10.67 -1.22
CA VAL A 207 -6.70 -9.36 -0.59
C VAL A 207 -6.08 -8.28 -1.49
N LYS A 208 -6.78 -7.14 -1.64
CA LYS A 208 -6.22 -5.91 -2.20
C LYS A 208 -6.23 -4.85 -1.11
N GLU A 209 -5.03 -4.39 -0.73
CA GLU A 209 -4.88 -3.22 0.13
C GLU A 209 -5.19 -1.92 -0.63
N PHE A 210 -5.56 -0.86 0.08
CA PHE A 210 -5.62 0.49 -0.46
C PHE A 210 -4.21 1.04 -0.69
N ASP A 211 -3.96 1.57 -1.89
CA ASP A 211 -2.70 2.23 -2.24
C ASP A 211 -2.44 3.47 -1.36
N ILE A 212 -1.19 3.70 -0.95
CA ILE A 212 -0.78 4.94 -0.25
C ILE A 212 -0.66 6.06 -1.30
N VAL A 213 -1.51 7.09 -1.18
CA VAL A 213 -1.61 8.20 -2.16
C VAL A 213 -0.86 9.46 -1.73
N GLY A 214 -0.39 9.52 -0.48
CA GLY A 214 0.38 10.62 0.07
C GLY A 214 0.67 10.43 1.55
N TYR A 215 1.27 11.44 2.19
CA TYR A 215 1.54 11.46 3.62
C TYR A 215 1.06 12.76 4.24
N TYR A 216 0.30 12.66 5.32
CA TYR A 216 0.06 13.78 6.22
C TYR A 216 1.33 14.03 7.06
N VAL A 217 1.85 15.26 7.05
CA VAL A 217 3.08 15.60 7.76
C VAL A 217 2.80 16.49 8.97
N SER A 218 3.20 16.02 10.14
CA SER A 218 3.10 16.72 11.42
C SER A 218 4.49 16.85 12.04
N GLY A 219 5.11 18.03 11.92
CA GLY A 219 6.48 18.25 12.36
C GLY A 219 7.47 17.41 11.55
N GLU A 220 8.04 16.36 12.16
CA GLU A 220 8.92 15.39 11.49
C GLU A 220 8.22 14.05 11.17
N GLU A 221 7.01 13.83 11.69
CA GLU A 221 6.25 12.58 11.56
C GLU A 221 5.45 12.56 10.25
N HIS A 222 5.44 11.41 9.58
CA HIS A 222 4.80 11.22 8.28
C HIS A 222 3.77 10.09 8.40
N TYR A 223 2.49 10.40 8.22
CA TYR A 223 1.37 9.49 8.39
C TYR A 223 0.79 9.10 7.03
N PRO A 224 0.81 7.82 6.63
CA PRO A 224 0.24 7.38 5.35
C PRO A 224 -1.22 7.83 5.16
N ILE A 225 -1.54 8.31 3.96
CA ILE A 225 -2.91 8.56 3.51
C ILE A 225 -3.25 7.47 2.49
N LEU A 226 -4.27 6.68 2.79
CA LEU A 226 -4.76 5.61 1.91
C LEU A 226 -5.66 6.17 0.81
N SER A 227 -5.79 5.46 -0.31
CA SER A 227 -6.69 5.81 -1.42
C SER A 227 -8.18 5.82 -1.04
N SER A 228 -8.53 5.27 0.13
CA SER A 228 -9.83 5.41 0.80
C SER A 228 -10.10 6.80 1.41
N GLY A 229 -9.07 7.66 1.48
CA GLY A 229 -9.09 8.94 2.20
C GLY A 229 -8.95 8.81 3.72
N THR A 230 -8.62 7.63 4.23
CA THR A 230 -8.24 7.43 5.64
C THR A 230 -6.78 7.85 5.86
N VAL A 231 -6.52 8.57 6.96
CA VAL A 231 -5.16 8.86 7.44
C VAL A 231 -4.80 7.85 8.52
N GLU A 232 -3.67 7.17 8.35
CA GLU A 232 -3.19 6.18 9.31
C GLU A 232 -2.70 6.84 10.60
N SER A 233 -2.94 6.18 11.74
CA SER A 233 -2.55 6.70 13.07
C SER A 233 -1.12 6.34 13.47
N THR A 234 -0.45 5.46 12.72
CA THR A 234 0.97 5.11 12.92
C THR A 234 1.85 5.89 11.93
N PRO A 235 2.84 6.67 12.41
CA PRO A 235 3.79 7.32 11.51
C PRO A 235 4.75 6.28 10.91
N ILE A 236 5.24 6.55 9.70
CA ILE A 236 6.24 5.71 9.02
C ILE A 236 7.66 6.27 9.22
N ASP A 237 8.63 5.37 9.38
CA ASP A 237 10.05 5.73 9.40
C ASP A 237 10.48 6.43 8.11
N ARG A 238 11.29 7.49 8.24
CA ARG A 238 11.78 8.28 7.11
C ARG A 238 12.68 7.50 6.13
N LEU A 239 13.14 6.30 6.50
CA LEU A 239 13.89 5.38 5.65
C LEU A 239 12.97 4.55 4.72
N ASN A 240 11.68 4.45 5.03
CA ASN A 240 10.69 3.69 4.27
C ASN A 240 9.81 4.61 3.38
N LEU A 241 10.02 5.93 3.43
CA LEU A 241 9.41 6.87 2.50
C LEU A 241 10.00 6.70 1.08
N PRO A 242 9.19 6.83 0.01
CA PRO A 242 9.70 6.87 -1.36
C PRO A 242 10.48 8.17 -1.62
N GLU A 243 11.29 8.19 -2.69
CA GLU A 243 12.08 9.37 -3.09
C GLU A 243 11.23 10.62 -3.39
N THR A 244 10.00 10.41 -3.87
CA THR A 244 8.99 11.46 -4.09
C THR A 244 7.64 11.02 -3.54
N TYR A 245 6.92 11.94 -2.89
CA TYR A 245 5.58 11.72 -2.37
C TYR A 245 4.78 13.01 -2.27
N LEU A 246 3.46 12.87 -2.33
CA LEU A 246 2.50 13.93 -2.03
C LEU A 246 2.54 14.25 -0.52
N THR A 247 2.96 15.45 -0.16
CA THR A 247 2.87 15.98 1.21
C THR A 247 1.53 16.68 1.43
N VAL A 248 0.80 16.35 2.51
CA VAL A 248 -0.42 17.06 2.92
C VAL A 248 -0.21 17.63 4.32
N THR A 249 -0.57 18.90 4.56
CA THR A 249 -0.34 19.57 5.87
C THR A 249 -1.59 19.69 6.75
N PHE A 250 -2.64 18.91 6.45
CA PHE A 250 -3.89 18.88 7.21
C PHE A 250 -4.45 17.45 7.29
N ASN A 251 -5.22 17.18 8.34
CA ASN A 251 -5.72 15.85 8.71
C ASN A 251 -7.21 15.84 9.09
N ASP A 252 -7.99 16.86 8.71
CA ASP A 252 -9.44 16.81 8.83
C ASP A 252 -10.00 15.67 7.97
N GLU A 253 -10.76 14.77 8.59
CA GLU A 253 -11.21 13.52 7.96
C GLU A 253 -12.09 13.78 6.72
N GLN A 254 -12.91 14.83 6.73
CA GLN A 254 -13.79 15.15 5.61
C GLN A 254 -12.98 15.80 4.48
N GLN A 255 -12.13 16.76 4.81
CA GLN A 255 -11.30 17.46 3.82
C GLN A 255 -10.28 16.52 3.16
N VAL A 256 -9.69 15.57 3.88
CA VAL A 256 -8.79 14.56 3.29
C VAL A 256 -9.57 13.59 2.39
N LYS A 257 -10.76 13.14 2.80
CA LYS A 257 -11.61 12.29 1.94
C LYS A 257 -12.07 13.01 0.68
N GLU A 258 -12.41 14.28 0.77
CA GLU A 258 -12.72 15.12 -0.40
C GLU A 258 -11.49 15.40 -1.26
N LEU A 259 -10.30 15.57 -0.65
CA LEU A 259 -9.05 15.76 -1.39
C LEU A 259 -8.71 14.51 -2.21
N ILE A 260 -8.69 13.33 -1.60
CA ILE A 260 -8.34 12.08 -2.30
C ILE A 260 -9.39 11.73 -3.35
N LYS A 261 -10.68 11.95 -3.08
CA LYS A 261 -11.77 11.83 -4.06
C LYS A 261 -11.66 12.86 -5.19
N GLY A 262 -11.15 14.05 -4.91
CA GLY A 262 -10.86 15.07 -5.91
C GLY A 262 -9.72 14.63 -6.82
N LEU A 263 -8.57 14.28 -6.22
CA LEU A 263 -7.36 13.83 -6.91
C LEU A 263 -7.56 12.53 -7.71
N SER A 264 -8.42 11.59 -7.28
CA SER A 264 -8.68 10.36 -8.03
C SER A 264 -9.39 10.57 -9.37
N THR A 265 -9.93 11.78 -9.62
CA THR A 265 -10.46 12.19 -10.94
C THR A 265 -9.44 12.89 -11.84
N ILE A 266 -8.24 13.16 -11.33
CA ILE A 266 -7.14 13.87 -12.02
C ILE A 266 -6.21 12.85 -12.68
N SER A 267 -5.61 13.17 -13.83
CA SER A 267 -4.65 12.27 -14.48
C SER A 267 -3.34 12.13 -13.71
N GLU A 268 -2.68 10.97 -13.86
CA GLU A 268 -1.36 10.73 -13.24
C GLU A 268 -0.32 11.77 -13.67
N ASP A 269 -0.41 12.30 -14.89
CA ASP A 269 0.50 13.33 -15.40
C ASP A 269 0.49 14.60 -14.54
N ILE A 270 -0.67 14.97 -13.98
CA ILE A 270 -0.79 16.12 -13.08
C ILE A 270 -0.49 15.70 -11.64
N LYS A 271 -1.04 14.57 -11.18
CA LYS A 271 -0.82 14.09 -9.79
C LYS A 271 0.66 13.90 -9.47
N SER A 272 1.43 13.30 -10.39
CA SER A 272 2.88 13.09 -10.24
C SER A 272 3.70 14.37 -10.23
N GLN A 273 3.13 15.52 -10.65
CA GLN A 273 3.76 16.83 -10.52
C GLN A 273 3.43 17.54 -9.20
N ILE A 274 2.52 17.04 -8.36
CA ILE A 274 2.20 17.67 -7.07
C ILE A 274 3.22 17.26 -6.02
N GLN A 275 3.86 18.25 -5.38
CA GLN A 275 4.76 18.02 -4.25
C GLN A 275 4.05 18.16 -2.90
N LYS A 276 3.24 19.22 -2.74
CA LYS A 276 2.66 19.61 -1.45
C LYS A 276 1.25 20.19 -1.62
N ILE A 277 0.36 19.90 -0.67
CA ILE A 277 -0.95 20.54 -0.54
C ILE A 277 -1.12 21.04 0.90
N GLU A 278 -1.43 22.33 1.03
CA GLU A 278 -1.69 23.02 2.30
C GLU A 278 -3.01 23.80 2.23
N LEU A 279 -3.67 23.99 3.37
CA LEU A 279 -4.84 24.87 3.47
C LEU A 279 -4.39 26.34 3.48
N ALA A 280 -4.96 27.15 2.61
CA ALA A 280 -4.69 28.57 2.48
C ALA A 280 -6.01 29.39 2.45
N PRO A 281 -6.87 29.27 3.48
CA PRO A 281 -8.22 29.86 3.47
C PRO A 281 -8.21 31.37 3.25
N SER A 282 -9.03 31.82 2.30
CA SER A 282 -9.17 33.24 1.94
C SER A 282 -10.31 33.91 2.73
N LYS A 283 -10.55 35.21 2.48
CA LYS A 283 -11.72 35.94 3.00
C LYS A 283 -13.04 35.54 2.35
N ALA A 284 -13.00 34.85 1.20
CA ALA A 284 -14.16 34.40 0.43
C ALA A 284 -14.30 32.87 0.41
N THR A 285 -13.19 32.13 0.41
CA THR A 285 -13.15 30.68 0.23
C THR A 285 -12.44 30.01 1.41
N ALA A 286 -13.21 29.37 2.29
CA ALA A 286 -12.71 28.71 3.49
C ALA A 286 -12.00 27.37 3.20
N ASP A 287 -12.31 26.73 2.07
CA ASP A 287 -11.74 25.46 1.59
C ASP A 287 -10.65 25.66 0.52
N LEU A 288 -10.04 26.85 0.46
CA LEU A 288 -8.99 27.16 -0.51
C LEU A 288 -7.72 26.36 -0.20
N LEU A 289 -7.32 25.51 -1.13
CA LEU A 289 -6.05 24.81 -1.12
C LEU A 289 -4.98 25.64 -1.82
N LYS A 290 -3.75 25.55 -1.33
CA LYS A 290 -2.55 25.87 -2.10
C LYS A 290 -1.80 24.58 -2.40
N ILE A 291 -1.57 24.34 -3.67
CA ILE A 291 -0.86 23.17 -4.21
C ILE A 291 0.49 23.65 -4.73
N THR A 292 1.59 23.14 -4.19
CA THR A 292 2.94 23.40 -4.71
C THR A 292 3.35 22.26 -5.62
N MET A 293 3.76 22.60 -6.84
CA MET A 293 4.18 21.67 -7.87
C MET A 293 5.70 21.43 -7.82
N LEU A 294 6.17 20.28 -8.33
CA LEU A 294 7.60 19.91 -8.41
C LEU A 294 8.43 20.89 -9.25
N ASP A 295 7.78 21.61 -10.17
CA ASP A 295 8.38 22.64 -11.02
C ASP A 295 8.36 24.05 -10.38
N THR A 296 8.02 24.14 -9.10
CA THR A 296 7.92 25.35 -8.25
C THR A 296 6.74 26.30 -8.49
N ASP A 297 5.79 25.97 -9.36
CA ASP A 297 4.54 26.74 -9.43
C ASP A 297 3.67 26.51 -8.17
N GLU A 298 2.93 27.54 -7.75
CA GLU A 298 1.85 27.42 -6.77
C GLU A 298 0.49 27.45 -7.49
N ILE A 299 -0.48 26.61 -7.10
CA ILE A 299 -1.85 26.66 -7.61
C ILE A 299 -2.80 26.90 -6.44
N LEU A 300 -3.60 27.97 -6.51
CA LEU A 300 -4.66 28.24 -5.53
C LEU A 300 -5.99 27.72 -6.08
N VAL A 301 -6.63 26.76 -5.41
CA VAL A 301 -7.87 26.13 -5.91
C VAL A 301 -8.80 25.70 -4.77
N PRO A 302 -10.11 25.98 -4.82
CA PRO A 302 -11.06 25.49 -3.81
C PRO A 302 -11.13 23.96 -3.84
N LEU A 303 -11.05 23.31 -2.68
CA LEU A 303 -11.20 21.86 -2.53
C LEU A 303 -12.49 21.35 -3.21
N SER A 304 -13.60 22.07 -3.00
CA SER A 304 -14.92 21.81 -3.60
C SER A 304 -14.93 21.79 -5.14
N GLU A 305 -13.91 22.36 -5.79
CA GLU A 305 -13.81 22.50 -7.25
C GLU A 305 -12.54 21.87 -7.84
N LEU A 306 -11.72 21.21 -7.02
CA LEU A 306 -10.43 20.61 -7.39
C LEU A 306 -10.51 19.77 -8.68
N SER A 307 -11.45 18.81 -8.72
CA SER A 307 -11.74 17.95 -9.89
C SER A 307 -12.08 18.71 -11.17
N LYS A 308 -12.65 19.91 -11.06
CA LYS A 308 -13.08 20.72 -12.21
C LYS A 308 -11.95 21.61 -12.72
N LYS A 309 -11.24 22.27 -11.79
CA LYS A 309 -10.29 23.35 -12.08
C LYS A 309 -8.87 22.85 -12.32
N LEU A 310 -8.36 21.95 -11.49
CA LEU A 310 -6.96 21.47 -11.61
C LEU A 310 -6.61 20.86 -12.98
N PRO A 311 -7.51 20.14 -13.70
CA PRO A 311 -7.24 19.66 -15.07
C PRO A 311 -6.97 20.76 -16.12
N TYR A 312 -7.25 22.03 -15.82
CA TYR A 312 -6.89 23.14 -16.70
C TYR A 312 -5.41 23.55 -16.57
N TYR A 313 -4.69 23.15 -15.51
CA TYR A 313 -3.26 23.45 -15.32
C TYR A 313 -2.43 23.04 -16.54
N SER A 314 -2.65 21.85 -17.11
CA SER A 314 -1.94 21.36 -18.30
C SER A 314 -2.14 22.22 -19.56
N LYS A 315 -3.13 23.12 -19.59
CA LYS A 315 -3.35 24.10 -20.67
C LYS A 315 -2.72 25.46 -20.37
N ILE A 316 -2.50 25.76 -19.10
CA ILE A 316 -1.91 27.01 -18.60
C ILE A 316 -0.39 26.89 -18.58
N LYS A 317 0.15 25.77 -18.07
CA LYS A 317 1.60 25.55 -17.90
C LYS A 317 2.47 25.85 -19.14
N PRO A 318 2.08 25.50 -20.39
CA PRO A 318 2.86 25.85 -21.57
C PRO A 318 2.96 27.36 -21.88
N GLN A 319 2.23 28.20 -21.15
CA GLN A 319 2.22 29.66 -21.25
C GLN A 319 3.02 30.34 -20.13
N LEU A 320 3.47 29.58 -19.12
CA LEU A 320 4.24 30.07 -17.98
C LEU A 320 5.74 29.95 -18.29
N SER A 321 6.43 31.08 -18.41
CA SER A 321 7.88 31.13 -18.68
C SER A 321 8.75 31.11 -17.42
N GLU A 322 8.15 31.43 -16.26
CA GLU A 322 8.82 31.60 -14.96
C GLU A 322 7.92 31.05 -13.83
N PRO A 323 8.48 30.67 -12.67
CA PRO A 323 7.70 30.19 -11.52
C PRO A 323 6.58 31.14 -11.12
N SER A 324 5.35 30.64 -11.23
CA SER A 324 4.12 31.44 -11.18
C SER A 324 3.12 30.89 -10.18
N VAL A 325 2.25 31.77 -9.69
CA VAL A 325 1.04 31.37 -8.98
C VAL A 325 -0.12 31.36 -9.96
N VAL A 326 -0.79 30.21 -10.08
CA VAL A 326 -2.02 30.03 -10.86
C VAL A 326 -3.21 30.09 -9.92
N ASP A 327 -3.90 31.23 -9.92
CA ASP A 327 -5.08 31.46 -9.11
C ASP A 327 -6.33 30.93 -9.83
N MET A 328 -6.94 29.92 -9.22
CA MET A 328 -8.21 29.31 -9.63
C MET A 328 -9.32 29.50 -8.58
N GLU A 329 -9.24 30.51 -7.69
CA GLU A 329 -10.28 30.78 -6.69
C GLU A 329 -11.56 31.25 -7.40
N ALA A 330 -11.55 32.48 -7.94
CA ALA A 330 -12.72 33.09 -8.59
C ALA A 330 -12.73 32.96 -10.12
N GLY A 331 -11.63 32.54 -10.74
CA GLY A 331 -11.47 32.49 -12.20
C GLY A 331 -10.33 31.55 -12.61
N VAL A 332 -9.52 32.00 -13.57
CA VAL A 332 -8.20 31.43 -13.89
C VAL A 332 -7.28 32.59 -14.22
N TYR A 333 -6.34 32.89 -13.33
CA TYR A 333 -5.35 33.96 -13.46
C TYR A 333 -3.95 33.43 -13.16
N SER A 334 -2.92 34.08 -13.69
CA SER A 334 -1.53 33.70 -13.46
C SER A 334 -0.66 34.94 -13.29
N TYR A 335 0.13 34.99 -12.21
CA TYR A 335 1.07 36.06 -11.91
C TYR A 335 2.39 35.46 -11.39
N THR A 336 3.52 36.15 -11.55
CA THR A 336 4.80 35.60 -11.10
C THR A 336 4.88 35.58 -9.58
N ILE A 337 5.66 34.64 -9.02
CA ILE A 337 5.92 34.62 -7.57
C ILE A 337 6.65 35.91 -7.13
N ALA A 338 7.44 36.54 -8.00
CA ALA A 338 8.10 37.81 -7.72
C ALA A 338 7.10 38.98 -7.57
N ASP A 339 6.15 39.11 -8.48
CA ASP A 339 5.11 40.16 -8.42
C ASP A 339 4.26 40.02 -7.14
N LYS A 340 3.85 38.78 -6.82
CA LYS A 340 3.11 38.46 -5.59
C LYS A 340 3.84 38.93 -4.33
N LEU A 341 5.15 38.65 -4.24
CA LEU A 341 5.95 39.02 -3.07
C LEU A 341 6.11 40.54 -2.94
N ILE A 342 6.10 41.28 -4.05
CA ILE A 342 6.09 42.75 -4.05
C ILE A 342 4.72 43.26 -3.58
N GLU A 343 3.61 42.76 -4.12
CA GLU A 343 2.25 43.17 -3.72
C GLU A 343 1.96 42.83 -2.25
N GLU A 344 2.33 41.64 -1.78
CA GLU A 344 2.22 41.26 -0.37
C GLU A 344 3.05 42.17 0.55
N ALA A 345 4.26 42.57 0.13
CA ALA A 345 5.10 43.49 0.90
C ALA A 345 4.51 44.90 0.93
N GLU A 346 3.97 45.38 -0.19
CA GLU A 346 3.27 46.66 -0.24
C GLU A 346 2.01 46.68 0.64
N GLU A 347 1.17 45.65 0.60
CA GLU A 347 -0.04 45.60 1.44
C GLU A 347 0.29 45.46 2.93
N LYS A 348 1.36 44.73 3.29
CA LYS A 348 1.88 44.72 4.68
C LYS A 348 2.35 46.12 5.10
N ALA A 349 3.15 46.80 4.27
CA ALA A 349 3.59 48.18 4.55
C ALA A 349 2.42 49.18 4.66
N LYS A 350 1.39 49.07 3.80
CA LYS A 350 0.16 49.90 3.87
C LYS A 350 -0.66 49.61 5.13
N GLN A 351 -0.67 48.37 5.63
CA GLN A 351 -1.34 47.99 6.87
C GLN A 351 -0.58 48.49 8.10
N GLU A 352 0.74 48.29 8.17
CA GLU A 352 1.60 48.81 9.23
C GLU A 352 1.55 50.34 9.31
N ALA A 353 1.54 51.05 8.17
CA ALA A 353 1.38 52.50 8.11
C ALA A 353 0.03 52.96 8.70
N LYS A 354 -1.08 52.29 8.34
CA LYS A 354 -2.42 52.58 8.90
C LYS A 354 -2.49 52.31 10.40
N GLU A 355 -1.84 51.25 10.90
CA GLU A 355 -1.79 50.97 12.33
C GLU A 355 -0.93 51.99 13.09
N ALA A 356 0.22 52.39 12.53
CA ALA A 356 1.07 53.42 13.09
C ALA A 356 0.40 54.80 13.12
N GLU A 357 -0.37 55.17 12.09
CA GLU A 357 -1.18 56.39 12.08
C GLU A 357 -2.28 56.33 13.14
N LYS A 358 -3.02 55.22 13.23
CA LYS A 358 -4.06 55.02 14.23
C LYS A 358 -3.51 55.11 15.66
N LYS A 359 -2.33 54.54 15.92
CA LYS A 359 -1.61 54.66 17.21
C LYS A 359 -1.24 56.12 17.52
N LYS A 360 -0.73 56.88 16.54
CA LYS A 360 -0.45 58.32 16.71
C LYS A 360 -1.71 59.12 17.06
N GLN A 361 -2.81 58.91 16.34
CA GLN A 361 -4.09 59.59 16.61
C GLN A 361 -4.64 59.25 18.02
N GLU A 362 -4.43 58.03 18.51
CA GLU A 362 -4.80 57.63 19.88
C GLU A 362 -3.88 58.25 20.94
N GLU A 363 -2.58 58.37 20.66
CA GLU A 363 -1.60 59.01 21.53
C GLU A 363 -1.79 60.54 21.61
N GLU A 364 -2.15 61.19 20.50
CA GLU A 364 -2.51 62.61 20.46
C GLU A 364 -3.81 62.88 21.23
N LYS A 365 -4.82 62.00 21.12
CA LYS A 365 -6.04 62.11 21.95
C LYS A 365 -5.72 62.03 23.44
N LYS A 366 -4.92 61.06 23.88
CA LYS A 366 -4.52 60.93 25.29
C LYS A 366 -3.79 62.17 25.79
N LYS A 367 -2.88 62.75 24.98
CA LYS A 367 -2.20 64.01 25.31
C LYS A 367 -3.14 65.21 25.39
N GLN A 368 -4.18 65.28 24.54
CA GLN A 368 -5.21 66.32 24.63
C GLN A 368 -6.10 66.15 25.87
N GLU A 369 -6.45 64.92 26.24
CA GLU A 369 -7.19 64.61 27.47
C GLU A 369 -6.38 64.98 28.73
N GLU A 370 -5.08 64.66 28.78
CA GLU A 370 -4.19 65.08 29.86
C GLU A 370 -4.03 66.60 29.98
N GLN A 371 -3.87 67.31 28.84
CA GLN A 371 -3.77 68.78 28.83
C GLN A 371 -5.07 69.47 29.24
N GLY A 372 -6.24 68.91 28.87
CA GLY A 372 -7.53 69.39 29.36
C GLY A 372 -7.65 69.30 30.88
N ASN A 373 -7.19 68.20 31.46
CA ASN A 373 -7.26 67.95 32.91
C ASN A 373 -6.31 68.87 33.72
N GLN A 374 -5.10 69.13 33.21
CA GLN A 374 -4.18 70.12 33.81
C GLN A 374 -4.72 71.56 33.71
N SER A 375 -5.45 71.88 32.64
CA SER A 375 -6.04 73.22 32.44
C SER A 375 -7.12 73.53 33.48
N GLN A 376 -7.99 72.57 33.81
CA GLN A 376 -9.00 72.73 34.87
C GLN A 376 -8.35 72.87 36.26
N THR A 377 -7.32 72.06 36.54
CA THR A 377 -6.57 72.13 37.81
C THR A 377 -5.95 73.52 38.04
N SER A 378 -5.46 74.16 36.98
CA SER A 378 -4.76 75.45 37.05
C SER A 378 -5.69 76.64 37.35
N GLN A 379 -6.93 76.61 36.86
CA GLN A 379 -7.90 77.69 37.11
C GLN A 379 -8.38 77.71 38.57
N GLN A 380 -8.51 76.54 39.21
CA GLN A 380 -8.94 76.44 40.60
C GLN A 380 -7.91 76.98 41.62
N SER A 381 -6.64 77.09 41.22
CA SER A 381 -5.56 77.65 42.06
C SER A 381 -5.39 79.19 41.99
N GLN A 382 -6.04 79.88 41.04
CA GLN A 382 -6.04 81.36 40.98
C GLN A 382 -7.30 81.98 41.62
N SER A 383 -8.17 81.17 42.23
CA SER A 383 -9.48 81.59 42.75
C SER A 383 -9.57 81.56 44.30
N ARG A 384 -8.47 81.77 45.01
CA ARG A 384 -8.40 81.60 46.48
C ARG A 384 -7.42 82.54 47.16
#